data_AF-V2XTJ6-F1
#
_entry.id   AF-V2XTJ6-F1
#
_cell.length_a   1.000
_cell.length_b   1.000
_cell.length_c   1.000
_cell.angle_alpha   90.00
_cell.angle_beta   90.00
_cell.angle_gamma   90.00
#
_symmetry.space_group_name_H-M   'P 1'
#
loop_
_entity.id
_entity.type
_entity.pdbx_description
1 polymer ?
#
loop_
_entity_poly.entity_id
_entity_poly.type
_entity_poly.pdbx_seq_one_letter_code
_entity_poly.pdbx_strand_id
1 'polypeptide(L)'
;MGAGVTVLVLLVAILAGVYQLYVSPILKLLDVFREVQPLNNFKNCKTVPELKACEEIVLHQPSGFLFLACSTPERRVKWLPAGQAFEVDGLIPSEDYVAVYDPISSQVTRLELEGFPDKRGLFVHGMDVVPSESNPDELFVYLVNHRPPSDGSDAKMVGADSVVEIFKMVLSNRKLTHVATVQDQVIMTPNDIIGYPDGKSFYFTNYFGTKVKTAVVFRELFDPRSSIGYCHTDVGCKIVASNLLASNGITQAPNGTIYVASTTGKALKVFERQEDNSIVLTDVIPCETTLDNLSLDSDGVVWGAGFPKVLAMAHHMEDPSLSSPSVGWKFGINTGPSAFYGEKFKVEKAFEDSGTFISGATTVVHDAAHGLVFIHGISSPWLMVCED
;
A
#
# COMPACT_ATOMS: atom_id res chain seq x y z
N MET A 1 55.47 -9.92 -14.85
CA MET A 1 54.52 -9.77 -13.72
C MET A 1 54.62 -11.04 -12.88
N GLY A 2 54.98 -10.93 -11.60
CA GLY A 2 55.13 -12.10 -10.74
C GLY A 2 53.78 -12.75 -10.42
N ALA A 3 53.77 -14.06 -10.14
CA ALA A 3 52.57 -14.83 -9.84
C ALA A 3 51.67 -14.19 -8.76
N GLY A 4 52.26 -13.50 -7.77
CA GLY A 4 51.51 -12.76 -6.76
C GLY A 4 50.68 -11.59 -7.29
N VAL A 5 51.15 -10.89 -8.33
CA VAL A 5 50.40 -9.80 -8.98
C VAL A 5 49.18 -10.36 -9.72
N THR A 6 49.34 -11.51 -10.39
CA THR A 6 48.24 -12.16 -11.11
C THR A 6 47.16 -12.67 -10.16
N VAL A 7 47.54 -13.31 -9.05
CA VAL A 7 46.59 -13.76 -8.01
C VAL A 7 45.84 -12.58 -7.40
N LEU A 8 46.53 -11.48 -7.09
CA LEU A 8 45.90 -10.28 -6.55
C LEU A 8 44.89 -9.66 -7.52
N VAL A 9 45.24 -9.54 -8.81
CA VAL A 9 44.33 -9.02 -9.84
C VAL A 9 43.06 -9.89 -9.95
N LEU A 10 43.21 -11.22 -9.94
CA LEU A 10 42.08 -12.14 -9.97
C LEU A 10 41.18 -11.99 -8.74
N LEU A 11 41.75 -11.88 -7.55
CA LEU A 11 40.99 -11.66 -6.31
C LEU A 11 40.23 -10.33 -6.35
N VAL A 12 40.88 -9.25 -6.79
CA VAL A 12 40.22 -7.94 -6.94
C VAL A 12 39.09 -8.01 -7.97
N ALA A 13 39.28 -8.69 -9.10
CA ALA A 13 38.24 -8.87 -10.10
C ALA A 13 37.05 -9.68 -9.57
N ILE A 14 37.30 -10.75 -8.80
CA ILE A 14 36.24 -11.54 -8.15
C ILE A 14 35.48 -10.68 -7.15
N LEU A 15 36.18 -9.95 -6.27
CA LEU A 15 35.55 -9.08 -5.27
C LEU A 15 34.76 -7.96 -5.93
N ALA A 16 35.27 -7.35 -7.01
CA ALA A 16 34.56 -6.34 -7.78
C ALA A 16 33.32 -6.93 -8.46
N GLY A 17 33.40 -8.15 -9.00
CA GLY A 17 32.26 -8.88 -9.56
C GLY A 17 31.20 -9.18 -8.50
N VAL A 18 31.61 -9.67 -7.33
CA VAL A 18 30.71 -9.92 -6.19
C VAL A 18 30.03 -8.63 -5.73
N TYR A 19 30.81 -7.55 -5.60
CA TYR A 19 30.28 -6.25 -5.24
C TYR A 19 29.26 -5.74 -6.26
N GLN A 20 29.60 -5.76 -7.55
CA GLN A 20 28.74 -5.21 -8.60
C GLN A 20 27.46 -6.01 -8.81
N LEU A 21 27.52 -7.34 -8.73
CA LEU A 21 26.39 -8.21 -9.06
C LEU A 21 25.48 -8.52 -7.86
N TYR A 22 26.02 -8.55 -6.64
CA TYR A 22 25.25 -8.97 -5.46
C TYR A 22 25.14 -7.87 -4.39
N VAL A 23 26.22 -7.15 -4.10
CA VAL A 23 26.22 -6.17 -2.99
C VAL A 23 25.61 -4.83 -3.42
N SER A 24 26.06 -4.25 -4.53
CA SER A 24 25.62 -2.94 -5.02
C SER A 24 24.10 -2.87 -5.28
N PRO A 25 23.45 -3.88 -5.90
CA PRO A 25 22.00 -3.87 -6.06
C PRO A 25 21.26 -3.84 -4.72
N ILE A 26 21.70 -4.62 -3.73
CA ILE A 26 21.11 -4.62 -2.38
C ILE A 26 21.29 -3.26 -1.70
N LEU A 27 22.50 -2.67 -1.76
CA LEU A 27 22.75 -1.35 -1.18
C LEU A 27 21.91 -0.24 -1.84
N LYS A 28 21.65 -0.35 -3.15
CA LYS A 28 20.76 0.57 -3.89
C LYS A 28 19.28 0.34 -3.58
N LEU A 29 18.85 -0.91 -3.41
CA LEU A 29 17.49 -1.25 -3.01
C LEU A 29 17.18 -0.69 -1.62
N LEU A 30 18.09 -0.88 -0.67
CA LEU A 30 17.96 -0.42 0.72
C LEU A 30 18.24 1.08 0.90
N ASP A 31 18.63 1.79 -0.16
CA ASP A 31 18.98 3.20 -0.15
C ASP A 31 20.03 3.58 0.91
N VAL A 32 21.00 2.71 1.19
CA VAL A 32 21.96 2.89 2.30
C VAL A 32 22.67 4.24 2.22
N PHE A 33 23.06 4.67 1.02
CA PHE A 33 23.79 5.93 0.79
C PHE A 33 22.92 7.09 0.29
N ARG A 34 21.59 6.92 0.18
CA ARG A 34 20.69 8.02 -0.23
C ARG A 34 20.71 9.13 0.83
N GLU A 35 20.79 10.38 0.41
CA GLU A 35 20.53 11.51 1.31
C GLU A 35 19.05 11.91 1.17
N VAL A 36 18.37 12.05 2.31
CA VAL A 36 17.00 12.56 2.34
C VAL A 36 17.06 14.06 2.10
N GLN A 37 16.39 14.52 1.05
CA GLN A 37 16.36 15.94 0.68
C GLN A 37 15.08 16.55 1.26
N PRO A 38 15.16 17.47 2.26
CA PRO A 38 13.97 18.11 2.79
C PRO A 38 13.26 18.90 1.70
N LEU A 39 12.05 18.46 1.37
CA LEU A 39 11.14 19.12 0.45
C LEU A 39 9.75 19.06 1.08
N ASN A 40 9.17 20.21 1.41
CA ASN A 40 7.77 20.27 1.80
C ASN A 40 7.19 21.57 1.26
N ASN A 41 6.28 21.45 0.30
CA ASN A 41 5.61 22.58 -0.32
C ASN A 41 4.23 22.86 0.29
N PHE A 42 3.74 21.97 1.16
CA PHE A 42 2.42 22.08 1.75
C PHE A 42 2.36 23.16 2.82
N LYS A 43 1.16 23.72 3.01
CA LYS A 43 0.89 24.82 3.93
C LYS A 43 -0.14 24.41 4.97
N ASN A 44 -0.19 25.19 6.06
CA ASN A 44 -1.27 25.13 7.06
C ASN A 44 -1.59 23.72 7.57
N CYS A 45 -0.54 22.91 7.77
CA CYS A 45 -0.68 21.53 8.19
C CYS A 45 -1.19 21.41 9.64
N LYS A 46 -2.17 20.53 9.86
CA LYS A 46 -2.72 20.15 11.17
C LYS A 46 -2.74 18.63 11.33
N THR A 47 -2.70 18.17 12.57
CA THR A 47 -2.79 16.74 12.91
C THR A 47 -4.18 16.38 13.44
N VAL A 48 -4.60 15.14 13.18
CA VAL A 48 -5.84 14.54 13.71
C VAL A 48 -5.45 13.30 14.53
N PRO A 49 -5.19 13.45 15.84
CA PRO A 49 -4.64 12.38 16.69
C PRO A 49 -5.61 11.25 17.02
N GLU A 50 -6.90 11.41 16.72
CA GLU A 50 -7.93 10.39 16.86
C GLU A 50 -7.75 9.23 15.85
N LEU A 51 -7.14 9.54 14.71
CA LEU A 51 -6.83 8.60 13.63
C LEU A 51 -5.37 8.16 13.78
N LYS A 52 -5.16 6.87 14.04
CA LYS A 52 -3.83 6.31 14.31
C LYS A 52 -3.61 5.08 13.47
N ALA A 53 -2.36 4.88 13.06
CA ALA A 53 -1.93 3.68 12.36
C ALA A 53 -2.87 3.30 11.20
N CYS A 54 -3.39 4.31 10.50
CA CYS A 54 -4.22 4.11 9.32
C CYS A 54 -3.32 3.91 8.13
N GLU A 55 -3.34 2.70 7.61
CA GLU A 55 -2.43 2.28 6.55
C GLU A 55 -2.92 2.79 5.20
N GLU A 56 -4.22 2.68 4.96
CA GLU A 56 -4.89 3.12 3.72
C GLU A 56 -5.87 4.28 3.96
N ILE A 57 -5.97 5.17 2.96
CA ILE A 57 -6.89 6.30 2.92
C ILE A 57 -7.56 6.35 1.54
N VAL A 58 -8.89 6.24 1.52
CA VAL A 58 -9.68 6.42 0.30
C VAL A 58 -10.47 7.71 0.38
N LEU A 59 -10.25 8.63 -0.58
CA LEU A 59 -11.06 9.83 -0.72
C LEU A 59 -12.30 9.54 -1.56
N HIS A 60 -13.47 9.65 -0.94
CA HIS A 60 -14.74 9.65 -1.67
C HIS A 60 -14.99 11.04 -2.27
N GLN A 61 -14.47 11.24 -3.49
CA GLN A 61 -14.47 12.51 -4.23
C GLN A 61 -15.83 13.25 -4.20
N PRO A 62 -16.99 12.59 -4.42
CA PRO A 62 -18.28 13.30 -4.42
C PRO A 62 -18.65 13.97 -3.10
N SER A 63 -18.23 13.43 -1.96
CA SER A 63 -18.54 13.98 -0.64
C SER A 63 -17.38 14.70 0.03
N GLY A 64 -16.15 14.56 -0.49
CA GLY A 64 -14.93 15.06 0.17
C GLY A 64 -14.59 14.33 1.48
N PHE A 65 -15.20 13.17 1.74
CA PHE A 65 -14.92 12.40 2.96
C PHE A 65 -13.80 11.40 2.73
N LEU A 66 -12.94 11.23 3.73
CA LEU A 66 -11.94 10.18 3.74
C LEU A 66 -12.47 8.96 4.46
N PHE A 67 -12.16 7.78 3.93
CA PHE A 67 -12.28 6.51 4.59
C PHE A 67 -10.88 6.05 4.96
N LEU A 68 -10.69 5.60 6.22
CA LEU A 68 -9.38 5.22 6.73
C LEU A 68 -9.43 3.84 7.39
N ALA A 69 -8.48 2.98 7.06
CA ALA A 69 -8.31 1.65 7.64
C ALA A 69 -7.32 1.69 8.82
N CYS A 70 -7.82 1.87 10.04
CA CYS A 70 -7.05 2.28 11.21
C CYS A 70 -6.86 1.20 12.29
N SER A 71 -5.82 1.39 13.10
CA SER A 71 -5.46 0.53 14.25
C SER A 71 -4.82 1.39 15.36
N THR A 72 -3.86 0.83 16.10
CA THR A 72 -2.91 1.59 16.92
C THR A 72 -1.47 1.13 16.64
N PRO A 73 -0.46 1.99 16.83
CA PRO A 73 0.94 1.60 16.61
C PRO A 73 1.35 0.38 17.44
N GLU A 74 0.88 0.29 18.69
CA GLU A 74 1.22 -0.82 19.60
C GLU A 74 0.66 -2.16 19.12
N ARG A 75 -0.52 -2.16 18.47
CA ARG A 75 -1.13 -3.36 17.91
C ARG A 75 -0.43 -3.79 16.63
N ARG A 76 -0.02 -2.83 15.77
CA ARG A 76 0.70 -3.09 14.51
C ARG A 76 2.07 -3.74 14.74
N VAL A 77 2.77 -3.37 15.81
CA VAL A 77 4.02 -4.03 16.23
C VAL A 77 3.81 -5.51 16.53
N LYS A 78 2.64 -5.88 17.07
CA LYS A 78 2.32 -7.27 17.39
C LYS A 78 1.80 -8.04 16.19
N TRP A 79 0.84 -7.48 15.46
CA TRP A 79 0.18 -8.14 14.35
C TRP A 79 0.13 -7.26 13.10
N LEU A 80 1.00 -7.60 12.16
CA LEU A 80 1.09 -6.99 10.85
C LEU A 80 1.81 -7.97 9.90
N PRO A 81 1.06 -8.84 9.20
CA PRO A 81 1.66 -9.84 8.32
C PRO A 81 2.55 -9.25 7.22
N ALA A 82 2.22 -8.07 6.69
CA ALA A 82 3.05 -7.37 5.71
C ALA A 82 4.44 -7.01 6.26
N GLY A 83 4.50 -6.61 7.54
CA GLY A 83 5.72 -6.32 8.30
C GLY A 83 6.32 -7.54 9.01
N GLN A 84 5.83 -8.75 8.73
CA GLN A 84 6.29 -10.00 9.36
C GLN A 84 6.10 -10.07 10.88
N ALA A 85 5.13 -9.34 11.44
CA ALA A 85 4.70 -9.42 12.84
C ALA A 85 3.49 -10.35 12.98
N PHE A 86 3.58 -11.34 13.88
CA PHE A 86 2.63 -12.46 13.99
C PHE A 86 2.31 -12.85 15.44
N GLU A 87 2.34 -11.88 16.37
CA GLU A 87 1.95 -12.06 17.76
C GLU A 87 0.46 -11.73 17.93
N VAL A 88 -0.38 -12.75 18.17
CA VAL A 88 -1.84 -12.60 18.29
C VAL A 88 -2.32 -12.40 19.73
N ASP A 89 -1.46 -12.65 20.72
CA ASP A 89 -1.83 -12.65 22.13
C ASP A 89 -2.42 -11.31 22.59
N GLY A 90 -3.67 -11.37 23.07
CA GLY A 90 -4.42 -10.20 23.53
C GLY A 90 -4.98 -9.30 22.43
N LEU A 91 -4.99 -9.75 21.16
CA LEU A 91 -5.51 -8.97 20.04
C LEU A 91 -6.91 -9.39 19.56
N ILE A 92 -7.54 -10.41 20.17
CA ILE A 92 -8.87 -10.90 19.82
C ILE A 92 -9.87 -10.60 20.97
N PRO A 93 -11.04 -9.99 20.70
CA PRO A 93 -11.44 -9.41 19.41
C PRO A 93 -10.55 -8.23 19.04
N SER A 94 -10.37 -8.02 17.74
CA SER A 94 -9.59 -6.91 17.24
C SER A 94 -10.28 -5.56 17.48
N GLU A 95 -9.46 -4.55 17.72
CA GLU A 95 -9.89 -3.16 17.90
C GLU A 95 -9.62 -2.31 16.66
N ASP A 96 -9.08 -2.90 15.58
CA ASP A 96 -8.94 -2.20 14.31
C ASP A 96 -10.32 -1.86 13.73
N TYR A 97 -10.37 -0.79 12.94
CA TYR A 97 -11.63 -0.20 12.51
C TYR A 97 -11.49 0.56 11.20
N VAL A 98 -12.61 0.75 10.51
CA VAL A 98 -12.72 1.74 9.45
C VAL A 98 -13.31 3.03 10.03
N ALA A 99 -12.71 4.17 9.70
CA ALA A 99 -13.22 5.48 10.08
C ALA A 99 -13.58 6.32 8.86
N VAL A 100 -14.51 7.25 9.06
CA VAL A 100 -14.79 8.35 8.13
C VAL A 100 -14.32 9.66 8.75
N TYR A 101 -13.58 10.45 7.98
CA TYR A 101 -13.18 11.80 8.36
C TYR A 101 -13.80 12.83 7.42
N ASP A 102 -14.44 13.83 8.01
CA ASP A 102 -14.93 15.02 7.31
C ASP A 102 -13.91 16.16 7.50
N PRO A 103 -13.18 16.58 6.46
CA PRO A 103 -12.16 17.63 6.58
C PRO A 103 -12.73 19.01 6.90
N ILE A 104 -14.01 19.27 6.59
CA ILE A 104 -14.67 20.57 6.83
C ILE A 104 -15.02 20.70 8.31
N SER A 105 -15.76 19.74 8.86
CA SER A 105 -16.14 19.75 10.28
C SER A 105 -15.03 19.24 11.21
N SER A 106 -13.98 18.63 10.66
CA SER A 106 -12.96 17.86 11.38
C SER A 106 -13.54 16.72 12.23
N GLN A 107 -14.72 16.22 11.87
CA GLN A 107 -15.36 15.11 12.58
C GLN A 107 -14.75 13.78 12.17
N VAL A 108 -14.35 12.98 13.16
CA VAL A 108 -13.96 11.57 13.00
C VAL A 108 -15.11 10.67 13.46
N THR A 109 -15.53 9.74 12.61
CA THR A 109 -16.56 8.76 12.92
C THR A 109 -16.02 7.35 12.70
N ARG A 110 -15.93 6.54 13.77
CA ARG A 110 -15.66 5.10 13.62
C ARG A 110 -16.91 4.40 13.14
N LEU A 111 -16.80 3.59 12.09
CA LEU A 111 -17.94 2.87 11.53
C LEU A 111 -18.27 1.64 12.35
N GLU A 112 -19.55 1.41 12.60
CA GLU A 112 -20.03 0.22 13.30
C GLU A 112 -20.18 -0.95 12.32
N LEU A 113 -19.79 -2.15 12.75
CA LEU A 113 -19.99 -3.36 11.98
C LEU A 113 -21.39 -3.93 12.22
N GLU A 114 -22.10 -4.24 11.15
CA GLU A 114 -23.42 -4.87 11.21
C GLU A 114 -23.40 -6.21 10.47
N GLY A 115 -23.85 -7.27 11.13
CA GLY A 115 -23.92 -8.61 10.53
C GLY A 115 -22.57 -9.29 10.27
N PHE A 116 -21.46 -8.74 10.79
CA PHE A 116 -20.12 -9.33 10.60
C PHE A 116 -19.98 -10.65 11.40
N PRO A 117 -19.74 -11.80 10.74
CA PRO A 117 -19.83 -13.10 11.39
C PRO A 117 -18.57 -13.48 12.20
N ASP A 118 -17.41 -12.88 11.88
CA ASP A 118 -16.14 -13.27 12.46
C ASP A 118 -15.90 -12.60 13.82
N LYS A 119 -15.90 -13.41 14.87
CA LYS A 119 -15.68 -12.96 16.25
C LYS A 119 -14.26 -12.46 16.52
N ARG A 120 -13.32 -12.72 15.62
CA ARG A 120 -11.95 -12.18 15.69
C ARG A 120 -11.94 -10.66 15.47
N GLY A 121 -12.97 -10.09 14.86
CA GLY A 121 -12.99 -8.69 14.42
C GLY A 121 -12.20 -8.49 13.14
N LEU A 122 -11.87 -7.23 12.84
CA LEU A 122 -11.10 -6.85 11.65
C LEU A 122 -9.62 -6.67 11.96
N PHE A 123 -8.75 -7.06 11.05
CA PHE A 123 -7.31 -6.76 11.06
C PHE A 123 -6.99 -6.03 9.77
N VAL A 124 -7.26 -4.73 9.75
CA VAL A 124 -7.44 -3.93 8.53
C VAL A 124 -6.11 -3.60 7.86
N HIS A 125 -6.10 -3.50 6.54
CA HIS A 125 -4.94 -3.11 5.73
C HIS A 125 -5.44 -2.27 4.53
N GLY A 126 -5.10 -2.62 3.29
CA GLY A 126 -5.64 -1.98 2.09
C GLY A 126 -7.16 -2.06 1.98
N MET A 127 -7.74 -1.05 1.32
CA MET A 127 -9.17 -0.79 1.28
C MET A 127 -9.54 -0.01 0.02
N ASP A 128 -10.72 -0.27 -0.52
CA ASP A 128 -11.32 0.59 -1.55
C ASP A 128 -12.79 0.87 -1.24
N VAL A 129 -13.28 2.03 -1.69
CA VAL A 129 -14.65 2.50 -1.48
C VAL A 129 -15.22 2.98 -2.81
N VAL A 130 -16.22 2.26 -3.31
CA VAL A 130 -16.80 2.50 -4.63
C VAL A 130 -18.31 2.67 -4.55
N PRO A 131 -18.89 3.59 -5.34
CA PRO A 131 -20.35 3.71 -5.42
C PRO A 131 -20.97 2.46 -6.04
N SER A 132 -22.12 2.02 -5.53
CA SER A 132 -22.89 0.92 -6.10
C SER A 132 -23.48 1.32 -7.45
N GLU A 133 -23.37 0.43 -8.44
CA GLU A 133 -24.00 0.65 -9.76
C GLU A 133 -25.52 0.63 -9.70
N SER A 134 -26.09 -0.04 -8.69
CA SER A 134 -27.53 -0.21 -8.52
C SER A 134 -28.16 0.90 -7.68
N ASN A 135 -27.39 1.54 -6.81
CA ASN A 135 -27.84 2.63 -5.95
C ASN A 135 -26.69 3.61 -5.64
N PRO A 136 -26.65 4.80 -6.25
CA PRO A 136 -25.58 5.78 -6.02
C PRO A 136 -25.44 6.30 -4.57
N ASP A 137 -26.49 6.15 -3.74
CA ASP A 137 -26.42 6.51 -2.31
C ASP A 137 -25.74 5.42 -1.45
N GLU A 138 -25.54 4.24 -2.03
CA GLU A 138 -24.85 3.11 -1.42
C GLU A 138 -23.41 3.02 -1.92
N LEU A 139 -22.51 2.72 -0.99
CA LEU A 139 -21.11 2.46 -1.26
C LEU A 139 -20.81 0.99 -0.93
N PHE A 140 -20.02 0.35 -1.77
CA PHE A 140 -19.31 -0.88 -1.40
C PHE A 140 -17.96 -0.51 -0.81
N VAL A 141 -17.61 -1.18 0.29
CA VAL A 141 -16.29 -1.09 0.91
C VAL A 141 -15.65 -2.46 0.82
N TYR A 142 -14.59 -2.56 0.03
CA TYR A 142 -13.75 -3.74 -0.06
C TYR A 142 -12.60 -3.54 0.93
N LEU A 143 -12.28 -4.55 1.72
CA LEU A 143 -11.32 -4.41 2.81
C LEU A 143 -10.46 -5.66 2.94
N VAL A 144 -9.14 -5.49 2.87
CA VAL A 144 -8.18 -6.53 3.23
C VAL A 144 -8.25 -6.76 4.73
N ASN A 145 -8.47 -8.03 5.12
CA ASN A 145 -8.58 -8.45 6.51
C ASN A 145 -7.58 -9.58 6.82
N HIS A 146 -6.54 -9.26 7.56
CA HIS A 146 -5.44 -10.16 7.91
C HIS A 146 -5.72 -10.99 9.17
N ARG A 147 -6.72 -11.87 9.11
CA ARG A 147 -7.16 -12.62 10.28
C ARG A 147 -6.07 -13.59 10.78
N PRO A 148 -5.86 -13.73 12.09
CA PRO A 148 -5.03 -14.82 12.63
C PRO A 148 -5.61 -16.20 12.29
N PRO A 149 -4.81 -17.25 12.08
CA PRO A 149 -5.30 -18.61 11.81
C PRO A 149 -6.36 -19.06 12.82
N SER A 150 -7.51 -19.55 12.34
CA SER A 150 -8.64 -19.92 13.20
C SER A 150 -8.45 -21.23 13.97
N ASP A 151 -7.52 -22.08 13.51
CA ASP A 151 -7.21 -23.40 14.08
C ASP A 151 -6.15 -23.34 15.18
N GLY A 152 -5.63 -22.14 15.50
CA GLY A 152 -4.57 -21.94 16.48
C GLY A 152 -3.18 -22.32 15.97
N SER A 153 -3.02 -22.57 14.66
CA SER A 153 -1.72 -22.79 14.05
C SER A 153 -0.80 -21.58 14.24
N ASP A 154 0.50 -21.84 14.41
CA ASP A 154 1.49 -20.77 14.51
C ASP A 154 1.56 -19.98 13.19
N ALA A 155 1.11 -18.73 13.24
CA ALA A 155 1.08 -17.83 12.09
C ALA A 155 2.47 -17.54 11.51
N LYS A 156 3.56 -17.75 12.27
CA LYS A 156 4.93 -17.65 11.72
C LYS A 156 5.22 -18.76 10.70
N MET A 157 4.53 -19.91 10.85
CA MET A 157 4.72 -21.11 10.04
C MET A 157 3.72 -21.23 8.90
N VAL A 158 2.49 -20.76 9.08
CA VAL A 158 1.41 -20.88 8.07
C VAL A 158 0.98 -19.54 7.46
N GLY A 159 1.40 -18.43 8.08
CA GLY A 159 0.97 -17.07 7.76
C GLY A 159 -0.42 -16.72 8.28
N ALA A 160 -0.90 -15.52 7.92
CA ALA A 160 -2.26 -15.09 8.25
C ALA A 160 -3.31 -15.73 7.33
N ASP A 161 -4.50 -15.95 7.88
CA ASP A 161 -5.72 -16.35 7.18
C ASP A 161 -6.38 -15.12 6.52
N SER A 162 -5.60 -14.50 5.63
CA SER A 162 -5.96 -13.24 4.97
C SER A 162 -7.10 -13.43 3.98
N VAL A 163 -8.06 -12.52 4.00
CA VAL A 163 -9.25 -12.52 3.15
C VAL A 163 -9.55 -11.10 2.66
N VAL A 164 -10.48 -10.98 1.72
CA VAL A 164 -11.13 -9.71 1.38
C VAL A 164 -12.56 -9.74 1.91
N GLU A 165 -12.90 -8.77 2.74
CA GLU A 165 -14.27 -8.54 3.20
C GLU A 165 -14.95 -7.53 2.30
N ILE A 166 -16.22 -7.78 1.96
CA ILE A 166 -17.06 -6.85 1.22
C ILE A 166 -18.16 -6.38 2.17
N PHE A 167 -18.27 -5.07 2.33
CA PHE A 167 -19.33 -4.41 3.07
C PHE A 167 -20.13 -3.51 2.14
N LYS A 168 -21.35 -3.18 2.56
CA LYS A 168 -22.15 -2.11 1.98
C LYS A 168 -22.45 -1.06 3.04
N MET A 169 -22.60 0.19 2.64
CA MET A 169 -22.99 1.26 3.54
C MET A 169 -23.69 2.41 2.85
N VAL A 170 -24.42 3.20 3.64
CA VAL A 170 -24.91 4.53 3.26
C VAL A 170 -24.24 5.53 4.19
N LEU A 171 -23.72 6.63 3.63
CA LEU A 171 -22.95 7.63 4.38
C LEU A 171 -23.67 8.16 5.62
N SER A 172 -24.99 8.35 5.56
CA SER A 172 -25.80 8.86 6.69
C SER A 172 -25.90 7.88 7.86
N ASN A 173 -25.77 6.57 7.61
CA ASN A 173 -26.07 5.54 8.60
C ASN A 173 -24.84 5.10 9.40
N ARG A 174 -23.63 5.48 8.96
CA ARG A 174 -22.35 5.24 9.66
C ARG A 174 -22.09 3.77 10.04
N LYS A 175 -22.64 2.84 9.25
CA LYS A 175 -22.55 1.39 9.47
C LYS A 175 -22.00 0.69 8.24
N LEU A 176 -21.10 -0.27 8.46
CA LEU A 176 -20.64 -1.23 7.48
C LEU A 176 -21.44 -2.53 7.65
N THR A 177 -22.42 -2.75 6.78
CA THR A 177 -23.19 -4.00 6.75
C THR A 177 -22.41 -5.03 5.94
N HIS A 178 -22.07 -6.16 6.57
CA HIS A 178 -21.33 -7.24 5.89
C HIS A 178 -22.13 -7.85 4.74
N VAL A 179 -21.45 -8.06 3.61
CA VAL A 179 -22.03 -8.67 2.40
C VAL A 179 -21.40 -10.03 2.15
N ALA A 180 -20.06 -10.11 2.13
CA ALA A 180 -19.35 -11.35 1.83
C ALA A 180 -17.94 -11.36 2.43
N THR A 181 -17.44 -12.56 2.70
CA THR A 181 -16.03 -12.83 2.94
C THR A 181 -15.48 -13.64 1.77
N VAL A 182 -14.51 -13.11 1.05
CA VAL A 182 -13.88 -13.78 -0.10
C VAL A 182 -12.55 -14.37 0.35
N GLN A 183 -12.53 -15.70 0.42
CA GLN A 183 -11.36 -16.50 0.78
C GLN A 183 -11.02 -17.44 -0.36
N ASP A 184 -9.78 -17.35 -0.85
CA ASP A 184 -9.29 -18.15 -1.97
C ASP A 184 -7.78 -18.39 -1.82
N GLN A 185 -7.25 -19.47 -2.39
CA GLN A 185 -5.81 -19.77 -2.36
C GLN A 185 -4.97 -18.74 -3.12
N VAL A 186 -5.56 -18.08 -4.13
CA VAL A 186 -4.97 -16.97 -4.88
C VAL A 186 -4.79 -15.73 -3.99
N ILE A 187 -5.61 -15.56 -2.96
CA ILE A 187 -5.48 -14.49 -1.94
C ILE A 187 -4.43 -14.95 -0.92
N MET A 188 -3.16 -14.68 -1.24
CA MET A 188 -2.03 -15.18 -0.47
C MET A 188 -1.63 -14.23 0.65
N THR A 189 -1.13 -13.06 0.25
CA THR A 189 -0.69 -11.98 1.13
C THR A 189 -1.23 -10.67 0.55
N PRO A 190 -2.56 -10.51 0.50
CA PRO A 190 -3.19 -9.33 -0.07
C PRO A 190 -2.62 -8.08 0.63
N ASN A 191 -2.25 -7.06 -0.12
CA ASN A 191 -1.80 -5.79 0.47
C ASN A 191 -2.85 -4.72 0.20
N ASP A 192 -3.17 -4.49 -1.07
CA ASP A 192 -4.15 -3.48 -1.46
C ASP A 192 -5.11 -3.97 -2.56
N ILE A 193 -6.20 -3.23 -2.78
CA ILE A 193 -7.38 -3.65 -3.55
C ILE A 193 -8.02 -2.51 -4.32
N ILE A 194 -8.62 -2.83 -5.47
CA ILE A 194 -9.61 -1.97 -6.15
C ILE A 194 -10.90 -2.75 -6.38
N GLY A 195 -12.00 -2.20 -5.89
CA GLY A 195 -13.34 -2.77 -6.00
C GLY A 195 -14.08 -2.31 -7.26
N TYR A 196 -15.18 -2.98 -7.59
CA TYR A 196 -16.09 -2.54 -8.64
C TYR A 196 -17.49 -2.23 -8.11
N PRO A 197 -18.25 -1.36 -8.82
CA PRO A 197 -19.61 -0.98 -8.47
C PRO A 197 -20.64 -2.12 -8.37
N ASP A 198 -20.34 -3.31 -8.89
CA ASP A 198 -21.21 -4.49 -8.82
C ASP A 198 -21.27 -5.13 -7.41
N GLY A 199 -20.38 -4.72 -6.50
CA GLY A 199 -20.27 -5.28 -5.14
C GLY A 199 -19.71 -6.71 -5.11
N LYS A 200 -19.08 -7.17 -6.20
CA LYS A 200 -18.67 -8.56 -6.40
C LYS A 200 -17.28 -8.73 -6.98
N SER A 201 -16.87 -7.82 -7.86
CA SER A 201 -15.60 -7.88 -8.58
C SER A 201 -14.55 -7.01 -7.91
N PHE A 202 -13.31 -7.47 -7.89
CA PHE A 202 -12.17 -6.66 -7.45
C PHE A 202 -10.85 -7.20 -7.98
N TYR A 203 -9.85 -6.32 -8.08
CA TYR A 203 -8.44 -6.70 -8.18
C TYR A 203 -7.77 -6.53 -6.82
N PHE A 204 -6.71 -7.29 -6.60
CA PHE A 204 -5.90 -7.19 -5.40
C PHE A 204 -4.43 -7.48 -5.71
N THR A 205 -3.53 -6.92 -4.91
CA THR A 205 -2.11 -7.21 -4.98
C THR A 205 -1.72 -8.23 -3.91
N ASN A 206 -0.92 -9.24 -4.27
CA ASN A 206 -0.22 -10.05 -3.29
C ASN A 206 1.21 -9.54 -3.17
N TYR A 207 1.59 -9.01 -2.01
CA TYR A 207 2.91 -8.44 -1.80
C TYR A 207 4.02 -9.49 -1.84
N PHE A 208 3.84 -10.61 -1.12
CA PHE A 208 4.78 -11.74 -1.09
C PHE A 208 4.26 -12.94 -1.89
N GLY A 209 5.19 -13.69 -2.48
CA GLY A 209 4.88 -14.96 -3.12
C GLY A 209 4.81 -16.15 -2.15
N THR A 210 4.82 -15.92 -0.83
CA THR A 210 4.71 -16.95 0.22
C THR A 210 4.17 -16.34 1.51
N LYS A 211 3.49 -17.14 2.33
CA LYS A 211 2.93 -16.73 3.63
C LYS A 211 3.85 -17.03 4.82
N VAL A 212 4.87 -17.87 4.62
CA VAL A 212 5.74 -18.39 5.70
C VAL A 212 6.83 -17.38 6.02
N LYS A 213 6.93 -16.93 7.28
CA LYS A 213 7.82 -15.82 7.68
C LYS A 213 9.28 -16.00 7.26
N THR A 214 9.86 -17.17 7.56
CA THR A 214 11.27 -17.45 7.22
C THR A 214 11.49 -17.50 5.70
N ALA A 215 10.52 -18.01 4.95
CA ALA A 215 10.56 -18.03 3.50
C ALA A 215 10.40 -16.62 2.92
N VAL A 216 9.56 -15.77 3.50
CA VAL A 216 9.44 -14.36 3.09
C VAL A 216 10.79 -13.65 3.21
N VAL A 217 11.43 -13.69 4.39
CA VAL A 217 12.73 -13.04 4.62
C VAL A 217 13.78 -13.49 3.61
N PHE A 218 13.86 -14.80 3.35
CA PHE A 218 14.78 -15.34 2.35
C PHE A 218 14.43 -14.86 0.93
N ARG A 219 13.16 -14.93 0.54
CA ARG A 219 12.73 -14.56 -0.82
C ARG A 219 12.86 -13.07 -1.09
N GLU A 220 12.61 -12.21 -0.12
CA GLU A 220 12.76 -10.76 -0.34
C GLU A 220 14.20 -10.36 -0.64
N LEU A 221 15.19 -11.13 -0.17
CA LEU A 221 16.61 -10.88 -0.46
C LEU A 221 17.06 -11.40 -1.83
N PHE A 222 16.40 -12.42 -2.39
CA PHE A 222 16.90 -13.15 -3.57
C PHE A 222 15.91 -13.25 -4.75
N ASP A 223 14.61 -13.25 -4.49
CA ASP A 223 13.52 -13.48 -5.46
C ASP A 223 12.16 -12.93 -4.93
N PRO A 224 11.99 -11.59 -4.82
CA PRO A 224 10.81 -10.93 -4.23
C PRO A 224 9.59 -10.96 -5.18
N ARG A 225 9.16 -12.16 -5.58
CA ARG A 225 8.04 -12.30 -6.53
C ARG A 225 6.71 -11.97 -5.86
N SER A 226 5.98 -11.07 -6.49
CA SER A 226 4.60 -10.72 -6.17
C SER A 226 3.65 -11.07 -7.32
N SER A 227 2.36 -10.86 -7.12
CA SER A 227 1.33 -11.06 -8.14
C SER A 227 0.16 -10.11 -7.98
N ILE A 228 -0.66 -10.00 -9.03
CA ILE A 228 -1.97 -9.33 -9.01
C ILE A 228 -3.02 -10.39 -9.30
N GLY A 229 -4.06 -10.42 -8.48
CA GLY A 229 -5.22 -11.30 -8.64
C GLY A 229 -6.47 -10.51 -9.03
N TYR A 230 -7.41 -11.21 -9.66
CA TYR A 230 -8.79 -10.76 -9.88
C TYR A 230 -9.72 -11.78 -9.25
N CYS A 231 -10.77 -11.29 -8.59
CA CYS A 231 -11.83 -12.12 -8.02
C CYS A 231 -13.19 -11.60 -8.45
N HIS A 232 -14.14 -12.53 -8.56
CA HIS A 232 -15.57 -12.24 -8.59
C HIS A 232 -16.28 -13.24 -7.68
N THR A 233 -17.14 -12.78 -6.77
CA THR A 233 -17.78 -13.64 -5.74
C THR A 233 -18.49 -14.87 -6.30
N ASP A 234 -19.15 -14.76 -7.45
CA ASP A 234 -19.85 -15.89 -8.10
C ASP A 234 -18.95 -16.80 -8.98
N VAL A 235 -17.74 -16.35 -9.38
CA VAL A 235 -16.89 -17.04 -10.37
C VAL A 235 -15.59 -17.59 -9.75
N GLY A 236 -15.14 -16.99 -8.65
CA GLY A 236 -13.88 -17.31 -7.98
C GLY A 236 -12.74 -16.35 -8.36
N CYS A 237 -11.52 -16.74 -8.02
CA CYS A 237 -10.33 -15.89 -8.18
C CYS A 237 -9.31 -16.49 -9.15
N LYS A 238 -8.52 -15.62 -9.79
CA LYS A 238 -7.37 -16.01 -10.63
C LYS A 238 -6.22 -15.02 -10.50
N ILE A 239 -4.99 -15.50 -10.65
CA ILE A 239 -3.82 -14.63 -10.87
C ILE A 239 -3.90 -14.06 -12.29
N VAL A 240 -3.83 -12.73 -12.41
CA VAL A 240 -3.89 -12.01 -13.70
C VAL A 240 -2.55 -11.39 -14.10
N ALA A 241 -1.62 -11.22 -13.15
CA ALA A 241 -0.23 -10.91 -13.42
C ALA A 241 0.69 -11.55 -12.37
N SER A 242 1.85 -12.05 -12.80
CA SER A 242 2.80 -12.76 -11.93
C SER A 242 4.24 -12.35 -12.22
N ASN A 243 5.19 -12.81 -11.40
CA ASN A 243 6.61 -12.45 -11.48
C ASN A 243 6.84 -10.93 -11.42
N LEU A 244 6.02 -10.24 -10.64
CA LEU A 244 6.18 -8.83 -10.32
C LEU A 244 7.12 -8.68 -9.12
N LEU A 245 7.51 -7.44 -8.80
CA LEU A 245 8.43 -7.13 -7.70
C LEU A 245 7.64 -6.38 -6.63
N ALA A 246 7.36 -7.04 -5.50
CA ALA A 246 6.65 -6.49 -4.34
C ALA A 246 5.49 -5.54 -4.72
N SER A 247 4.43 -6.12 -5.30
CA SER A 247 3.22 -5.39 -5.70
C SER A 247 2.49 -4.93 -4.46
N ASN A 248 2.31 -3.62 -4.33
CA ASN A 248 1.79 -2.98 -3.12
C ASN A 248 0.48 -2.25 -3.46
N GLY A 249 0.40 -0.92 -3.29
CA GLY A 249 -0.75 -0.11 -3.66
C GLY A 249 -1.26 -0.36 -5.08
N ILE A 250 -2.58 -0.33 -5.26
CA ILE A 250 -3.25 -0.44 -6.55
C ILE A 250 -4.35 0.61 -6.65
N THR A 251 -4.40 1.33 -7.77
CA THR A 251 -5.48 2.29 -8.05
C THR A 251 -5.88 2.21 -9.51
N GLN A 252 -7.00 2.81 -9.87
CA GLN A 252 -7.54 2.79 -11.23
C GLN A 252 -8.04 4.16 -11.69
N ALA A 253 -7.72 4.51 -12.93
CA ALA A 253 -8.30 5.65 -13.60
C ALA A 253 -9.70 5.35 -14.17
N PRO A 254 -10.56 6.38 -14.34
CA PRO A 254 -11.91 6.21 -14.88
C PRO A 254 -11.98 5.52 -16.25
N ASN A 255 -10.90 5.57 -17.03
CA ASN A 255 -10.79 4.89 -18.33
C ASN A 255 -10.42 3.40 -18.21
N GLY A 256 -10.28 2.86 -17.00
CA GLY A 256 -9.93 1.47 -16.73
C GLY A 256 -8.42 1.18 -16.65
N THR A 257 -7.54 2.18 -16.85
CA THR A 257 -6.09 2.01 -16.63
C THR A 257 -5.82 1.70 -15.16
N ILE A 258 -5.09 0.62 -14.90
CA ILE A 258 -4.74 0.17 -13.54
C ILE A 258 -3.29 0.56 -13.27
N TYR A 259 -3.05 1.18 -12.12
CA TYR A 259 -1.73 1.56 -11.64
C TYR A 259 -1.38 0.73 -10.42
N VAL A 260 -0.16 0.19 -10.38
CA VAL A 260 0.31 -0.64 -9.26
C VAL A 260 1.70 -0.20 -8.83
N ALA A 261 1.87 0.02 -7.53
CA ALA A 261 3.15 0.30 -6.94
C ALA A 261 4.01 -0.96 -6.94
N SER A 262 5.26 -0.82 -7.38
CA SER A 262 6.28 -1.85 -7.26
C SER A 262 7.30 -1.39 -6.22
N THR A 263 7.16 -1.86 -4.98
CA THR A 263 7.94 -1.38 -3.84
C THR A 263 9.43 -1.59 -4.06
N THR A 264 9.85 -2.84 -4.28
CA THR A 264 11.27 -3.16 -4.54
C THR A 264 11.71 -2.84 -5.96
N GLY A 265 10.76 -2.70 -6.90
CA GLY A 265 11.01 -2.24 -8.25
C GLY A 265 11.22 -0.72 -8.37
N LYS A 266 10.90 0.06 -7.31
CA LYS A 266 10.98 1.53 -7.29
C LYS A 266 10.32 2.16 -8.51
N ALA A 267 9.10 1.73 -8.81
CA ALA A 267 8.41 2.15 -10.01
C ALA A 267 6.89 2.05 -9.88
N LEU A 268 6.20 2.94 -10.57
CA LEU A 268 4.78 2.80 -10.88
C LEU A 268 4.64 1.91 -12.12
N LYS A 269 3.83 0.84 -12.03
CA LYS A 269 3.50 -0.02 -13.18
C LYS A 269 2.12 0.32 -13.69
N VAL A 270 1.98 0.42 -15.01
CA VAL A 270 0.72 0.73 -15.70
C VAL A 270 0.23 -0.50 -16.42
N PHE A 271 -1.03 -0.83 -16.21
CA PHE A 271 -1.69 -1.98 -16.79
C PHE A 271 -2.97 -1.59 -17.53
N GLU A 272 -3.22 -2.30 -18.62
CA GLU A 272 -4.47 -2.22 -19.38
C GLU A 272 -5.32 -3.47 -19.12
N ARG A 273 -6.57 -3.25 -18.69
CA ARG A 273 -7.55 -4.32 -18.48
C ARG A 273 -8.07 -4.85 -19.82
N GLN A 274 -8.09 -6.17 -19.94
CA GLN A 274 -8.61 -6.90 -21.10
C GLN A 274 -10.07 -7.33 -20.86
N GLU A 275 -10.78 -7.73 -21.92
CA GLU A 275 -12.19 -8.16 -21.86
C GLU A 275 -12.43 -9.32 -20.87
N ASP A 276 -11.45 -10.22 -20.71
CA ASP A 276 -11.53 -11.37 -19.82
C ASP A 276 -11.08 -11.07 -18.36
N ASN A 277 -10.89 -9.78 -18.04
CA ASN A 277 -10.33 -9.28 -16.78
C ASN A 277 -8.85 -9.59 -16.54
N SER A 278 -8.13 -10.19 -17.49
CA SER A 278 -6.67 -10.19 -17.44
C SER A 278 -6.13 -8.76 -17.60
N ILE A 279 -4.86 -8.55 -17.24
CA ILE A 279 -4.21 -7.25 -17.32
C ILE A 279 -2.87 -7.37 -18.05
N VAL A 280 -2.55 -6.38 -18.87
CA VAL A 280 -1.30 -6.34 -19.65
C VAL A 280 -0.46 -5.17 -19.17
N LEU A 281 0.80 -5.42 -18.82
CA LEU A 281 1.75 -4.36 -18.45
C LEU A 281 2.09 -3.53 -19.69
N THR A 282 1.75 -2.25 -19.68
CA THR A 282 1.98 -1.32 -20.81
C THR A 282 3.16 -0.39 -20.56
N ASP A 283 3.39 0.01 -19.30
CA ASP A 283 4.47 0.94 -18.94
C ASP A 283 5.03 0.65 -17.55
N VAL A 284 6.31 1.00 -17.36
CA VAL A 284 7.00 1.01 -16.06
C VAL A 284 7.65 2.37 -15.91
N ILE A 285 7.26 3.11 -14.88
CA ILE A 285 7.66 4.49 -14.65
C ILE A 285 8.53 4.52 -13.38
N PRO A 286 9.87 4.59 -13.51
CA PRO A 286 10.75 4.58 -12.36
C PRO A 286 10.59 5.82 -11.48
N CYS A 287 10.79 5.63 -10.17
CA CYS A 287 11.03 6.69 -9.20
C CYS A 287 12.29 6.37 -8.40
N GLU A 288 12.73 7.28 -7.53
CA GLU A 288 14.02 7.13 -6.87
C GLU A 288 13.98 6.27 -5.59
N THR A 289 12.79 6.07 -5.02
CA THR A 289 12.56 5.37 -3.75
C THR A 289 11.60 4.21 -3.95
N THR A 290 11.40 3.40 -2.90
CA THR A 290 10.27 2.47 -2.89
C THR A 290 8.95 3.23 -3.01
N LEU A 291 7.91 2.52 -3.47
CA LEU A 291 6.52 2.98 -3.45
C LEU A 291 5.67 2.05 -2.57
N ASP A 292 4.71 2.62 -1.88
CA ASP A 292 3.73 1.95 -1.04
C ASP A 292 2.33 2.17 -1.64
N ASN A 293 1.36 2.74 -0.91
CA ASN A 293 0.01 2.89 -1.43
C ASN A 293 -0.10 4.00 -2.47
N LEU A 294 -1.09 3.84 -3.35
CA LEU A 294 -1.38 4.75 -4.45
C LEU A 294 -2.78 5.32 -4.31
N SER A 295 -2.92 6.61 -4.61
CA SER A 295 -4.23 7.23 -4.80
C SER A 295 -4.27 7.97 -6.13
N LEU A 296 -5.46 8.12 -6.70
CA LEU A 296 -5.68 8.90 -7.91
C LEU A 296 -6.56 10.11 -7.55
N ASP A 297 -6.09 11.30 -7.91
CA ASP A 297 -6.88 12.52 -7.75
C ASP A 297 -7.79 12.79 -8.96
N SER A 298 -8.68 13.78 -8.81
CA SER A 298 -9.64 14.17 -9.85
C SER A 298 -9.00 14.87 -11.06
N ASP A 299 -7.73 15.30 -10.96
CA ASP A 299 -6.94 15.83 -12.07
C ASP A 299 -6.23 14.72 -12.87
N GLY A 300 -6.34 13.47 -12.43
CA GLY A 300 -5.73 12.31 -13.08
C GLY A 300 -4.25 12.12 -12.74
N VAL A 301 -3.78 12.71 -11.65
CA VAL A 301 -2.43 12.50 -11.11
C VAL A 301 -2.48 11.33 -10.13
N VAL A 302 -1.61 10.35 -10.35
CA VAL A 302 -1.40 9.28 -9.37
C VAL A 302 -0.44 9.79 -8.30
N TRP A 303 -0.86 9.71 -7.05
CA TRP A 303 -0.05 10.00 -5.89
C TRP A 303 0.44 8.70 -5.28
N GLY A 304 1.70 8.63 -4.89
CA GLY A 304 2.28 7.45 -4.27
C GLY A 304 3.12 7.81 -3.06
N ALA A 305 2.88 7.15 -1.93
CA ALA A 305 3.80 7.24 -0.79
C ALA A 305 5.02 6.35 -1.01
N GLY A 306 6.08 6.58 -0.25
CA GLY A 306 7.30 5.78 -0.35
C GLY A 306 8.27 6.02 0.78
N PHE A 307 9.30 5.16 0.82
CA PHE A 307 10.31 5.17 1.88
C PHE A 307 11.68 5.50 1.28
N PRO A 308 12.26 6.68 1.60
CA PRO A 308 13.64 6.99 1.21
C PRO A 308 14.68 6.07 1.86
N LYS A 309 14.33 5.38 2.95
CA LYS A 309 15.23 4.51 3.73
C LYS A 309 14.50 3.25 4.21
N VAL A 310 14.65 2.15 3.48
CA VAL A 310 13.97 0.87 3.79
C VAL A 310 14.31 0.33 5.18
N LEU A 311 15.59 0.41 5.60
CA LEU A 311 16.00 -0.05 6.93
C LEU A 311 15.42 0.81 8.06
N ALA A 312 15.29 2.12 7.85
CA ALA A 312 14.66 3.00 8.83
C ALA A 312 13.16 2.67 8.96
N MET A 313 12.49 2.40 7.84
CA MET A 313 11.09 1.96 7.85
C MET A 313 10.92 0.62 8.58
N ALA A 314 11.78 -0.37 8.33
CA ALA A 314 11.74 -1.65 9.02
C ALA A 314 11.87 -1.48 10.54
N HIS A 315 12.81 -0.65 11.02
CA HIS A 315 12.94 -0.34 12.44
C HIS A 315 11.77 0.46 13.00
N HIS A 316 11.18 1.38 12.23
CA HIS A 316 9.98 2.13 12.62
C HIS A 316 8.76 1.21 12.80
N MET A 317 8.63 0.16 11.98
CA MET A 317 7.55 -0.83 12.13
C MET A 317 7.73 -1.73 13.35
N GLU A 318 8.98 -2.01 13.76
CA GLU A 318 9.30 -2.75 14.98
C GLU A 318 9.15 -1.89 16.24
N ASP A 319 9.51 -0.61 16.15
CA ASP A 319 9.43 0.39 17.21
C ASP A 319 8.96 1.75 16.62
N PRO A 320 7.66 2.06 16.72
CA PRO A 320 7.08 3.30 16.20
C PRO A 320 7.65 4.59 16.82
N SER A 321 8.43 4.51 17.90
CA SER A 321 9.14 5.67 18.46
C SER A 321 10.36 6.09 17.63
N LEU A 322 10.90 5.19 16.81
CA LEU A 322 11.99 5.48 15.88
C LEU A 322 11.43 6.17 14.64
N SER A 323 12.06 7.26 14.19
CA SER A 323 11.60 7.98 13.00
C SER A 323 12.03 7.28 11.71
N SER A 324 11.15 7.25 10.71
CA SER A 324 11.45 6.83 9.34
C SER A 324 11.16 7.98 8.37
N PRO A 325 12.10 8.33 7.49
CA PRO A 325 11.86 9.25 6.39
C PRO A 325 10.67 8.83 5.51
N SER A 326 10.02 9.81 4.90
CA SER A 326 8.84 9.64 4.05
C SER A 326 8.97 10.47 2.77
N VAL A 327 8.41 10.00 1.66
CA VAL A 327 8.32 10.74 0.40
C VAL A 327 6.94 10.56 -0.21
N GLY A 328 6.41 11.62 -0.82
CA GLY A 328 5.23 11.57 -1.68
C GLY A 328 5.63 11.86 -3.12
N TRP A 329 5.18 11.03 -4.05
CA TRP A 329 5.40 11.16 -5.49
C TRP A 329 4.11 11.53 -6.21
N LYS A 330 4.25 12.28 -7.30
CA LYS A 330 3.20 12.60 -8.27
C LYS A 330 3.60 12.02 -9.63
N PHE A 331 2.70 11.26 -10.23
CA PHE A 331 2.83 10.72 -11.58
C PHE A 331 1.70 11.29 -12.42
N GLY A 332 1.99 12.39 -13.13
CA GLY A 332 1.05 13.03 -14.04
C GLY A 332 1.35 12.69 -15.49
N ILE A 333 0.38 12.86 -16.39
CA ILE A 333 0.63 12.77 -17.83
C ILE A 333 1.56 13.91 -18.25
N ASN A 334 2.59 13.58 -19.02
CA ASN A 334 3.51 14.58 -19.53
C ASN A 334 2.89 15.33 -20.72
N THR A 335 2.66 16.62 -20.54
CA THR A 335 2.19 17.54 -21.60
C THR A 335 3.28 18.50 -22.06
N GLY A 336 4.51 18.36 -21.54
CA GLY A 336 5.65 19.19 -21.88
C GLY A 336 6.34 18.79 -23.19
N PRO A 337 7.39 19.53 -23.61
CA PRO A 337 8.12 19.26 -24.85
C PRO A 337 8.72 17.84 -24.92
N SER A 338 9.07 17.24 -23.77
CA SER A 338 9.63 15.88 -23.75
C SER A 338 8.62 14.78 -24.08
N ALA A 339 7.31 15.07 -24.01
CA ALA A 339 6.27 14.16 -24.47
C ALA A 339 6.41 13.85 -25.97
N PHE A 340 6.85 14.83 -26.77
CA PHE A 340 7.16 14.62 -28.19
C PHE A 340 8.29 13.60 -28.41
N TYR A 341 9.18 13.45 -27.43
CA TYR A 341 10.29 12.50 -27.46
C TYR A 341 9.97 11.17 -26.74
N GLY A 342 8.70 10.93 -26.41
CA GLY A 342 8.22 9.65 -25.87
C GLY A 342 8.18 9.55 -24.34
N GLU A 343 8.51 10.61 -23.60
CA GLU A 343 8.28 10.65 -22.15
C GLU A 343 6.80 10.78 -21.86
N LYS A 344 6.13 9.69 -21.49
CA LYS A 344 4.67 9.65 -21.26
C LYS A 344 4.23 10.29 -19.94
N PHE A 345 5.06 10.22 -18.91
CA PHE A 345 4.73 10.65 -17.55
C PHE A 345 5.72 11.69 -17.04
N LYS A 346 5.19 12.69 -16.31
CA LYS A 346 5.95 13.63 -15.51
C LYS A 346 5.96 13.12 -14.08
N VAL A 347 7.15 12.86 -13.54
CA VAL A 347 7.36 12.32 -12.19
C VAL A 347 7.98 13.39 -11.30
N GLU A 348 7.30 13.74 -10.21
CA GLU A 348 7.73 14.80 -9.30
C GLU A 348 7.56 14.36 -7.84
N LYS A 349 8.41 14.87 -6.95
CA LYS A 349 8.17 14.74 -5.50
C LYS A 349 7.18 15.82 -5.07
N ALA A 350 6.12 15.41 -4.38
CA ALA A 350 5.26 16.33 -3.66
C ALA A 350 5.95 16.81 -2.36
N PHE A 351 6.56 15.87 -1.64
CA PHE A 351 7.36 16.14 -0.44
C PHE A 351 8.39 15.02 -0.24
N GLU A 352 9.45 15.32 0.52
CA GLU A 352 10.40 14.35 1.08
C GLU A 352 10.82 14.90 2.46
N ASP A 353 10.59 14.11 3.51
CA ASP A 353 10.79 14.51 4.91
C ASP A 353 11.66 13.47 5.63
N SER A 354 12.44 13.96 6.61
CA SER A 354 13.31 13.12 7.42
C SER A 354 12.58 12.24 8.44
N GLY A 355 11.25 12.37 8.53
CA GLY A 355 10.38 11.74 9.51
C GLY A 355 10.01 12.66 10.68
N THR A 356 10.42 13.94 10.61
CA THR A 356 10.09 15.00 11.57
C THR A 356 8.68 15.55 11.41
N PHE A 357 8.22 15.65 10.16
CA PHE A 357 6.89 16.11 9.81
C PHE A 357 5.91 14.94 9.76
N ILE A 358 6.30 13.85 9.09
CA ILE A 358 5.56 12.59 9.12
C ILE A 358 6.51 11.40 8.98
N SER A 359 6.42 10.48 9.94
CA SER A 359 7.25 9.28 9.99
C SER A 359 6.54 8.10 9.34
N GLY A 360 7.22 7.43 8.42
CA GLY A 360 6.77 6.19 7.79
C GLY A 360 5.43 6.31 7.05
N ALA A 361 5.28 7.35 6.22
CA ALA A 361 4.05 7.55 5.46
C ALA A 361 3.84 6.39 4.45
N THR A 362 2.68 5.75 4.52
CA THR A 362 2.25 4.65 3.63
C THR A 362 1.23 5.10 2.60
N THR A 363 0.51 6.19 2.89
CA THR A 363 -0.52 6.73 2.00
C THR A 363 -0.45 8.25 1.91
N VAL A 364 -0.61 8.77 0.69
CA VAL A 364 -0.78 10.20 0.39
C VAL A 364 -1.99 10.34 -0.52
N VAL A 365 -2.94 11.19 -0.15
CA VAL A 365 -4.16 11.46 -0.94
C VAL A 365 -4.29 12.96 -1.17
N HIS A 366 -4.56 13.33 -2.42
CA HIS A 366 -4.81 14.71 -2.82
C HIS A 366 -6.28 14.90 -3.20
N ASP A 367 -6.91 15.86 -2.54
CA ASP A 367 -8.22 16.37 -2.89
C ASP A 367 -8.05 17.66 -3.70
N ALA A 368 -7.90 17.51 -5.01
CA ALA A 368 -7.70 18.62 -5.93
C ALA A 368 -8.88 19.62 -5.94
N ALA A 369 -10.10 19.15 -5.61
CA ALA A 369 -11.29 20.00 -5.59
C ALA A 369 -11.27 21.00 -4.43
N HIS A 370 -10.67 20.61 -3.30
CA HIS A 370 -10.59 21.43 -2.09
C HIS A 370 -9.17 21.95 -1.78
N GLY A 371 -8.17 21.55 -2.56
CA GLY A 371 -6.78 21.94 -2.36
C GLY A 371 -6.18 21.37 -1.07
N LEU A 372 -6.56 20.14 -0.71
CA LEU A 372 -6.12 19.47 0.52
C LEU A 372 -5.26 18.25 0.21
N VAL A 373 -4.26 18.02 1.07
CA VAL A 373 -3.41 16.82 1.04
C VAL A 373 -3.50 16.12 2.38
N PHE A 374 -3.71 14.80 2.33
CA PHE A 374 -3.83 13.92 3.47
C PHE A 374 -2.68 12.92 3.45
N ILE A 375 -1.97 12.79 4.58
CA ILE A 375 -0.82 11.89 4.67
C ILE A 375 -0.94 11.08 5.96
N HIS A 376 -0.83 9.76 5.83
CA HIS A 376 -0.82 8.84 6.97
C HIS A 376 0.12 7.67 6.70
N GLY A 377 0.12 6.71 7.61
CA GLY A 377 1.17 5.72 7.78
C GLY A 377 0.73 4.63 8.74
N ILE A 378 1.11 3.41 8.42
CA ILE A 378 0.74 2.17 9.12
C ILE A 378 1.05 2.16 10.61
N SER A 379 2.02 2.96 11.06
CA SER A 379 2.41 3.13 12.47
C SER A 379 2.38 4.59 12.92
N SER A 380 1.86 5.50 12.09
CA SER A 380 1.87 6.92 12.42
C SER A 380 0.88 7.24 13.56
N PRO A 381 1.23 8.15 14.48
CA PRO A 381 0.40 8.50 15.63
C PRO A 381 -0.79 9.43 15.33
N TRP A 382 -0.88 9.98 14.12
CA TRP A 382 -1.94 10.88 13.67
C TRP A 382 -2.06 10.87 12.14
N LEU A 383 -3.23 11.26 11.63
CA LEU A 383 -3.39 11.75 10.26
C LEU A 383 -2.83 13.17 10.15
N MET A 384 -2.10 13.47 9.07
CA MET A 384 -1.69 14.82 8.69
C MET A 384 -2.64 15.37 7.62
N VAL A 385 -3.11 16.61 7.80
CA VAL A 385 -3.97 17.34 6.85
C VAL A 385 -3.31 18.66 6.51
N CYS A 386 -3.05 18.93 5.24
CA CYS A 386 -2.42 20.16 4.76
C CYS A 386 -3.17 20.78 3.59
N GLU A 387 -2.84 22.02 3.27
CA GLU A 387 -3.20 22.70 2.02
C GLU A 387 -2.07 22.50 0.97
N ASP A 388 -2.44 22.28 -0.30
CA ASP A 388 -1.50 22.16 -1.43
C ASP A 388 -0.81 23.49 -1.82
#